data_AF-C1N051-F1
#
_entry.id   AF-C1N051-F1
#
_cell.length_a   1.000
_cell.length_b   1.000
_cell.length_c   1.000
_cell.angle_alpha   90.00
_cell.angle_beta   90.00
_cell.angle_gamma   90.00
#
_symmetry.space_group_name_H-M   'P 1'
#
loop_
_entity.id
_entity.type
_entity.pdbx_description
1 polymer ?
#
loop_
_entity_poly.entity_id
_entity_poly.type
_entity_poly.pdbx_seq_one_letter_code
_entity_poly.pdbx_strand_id
1 'polypeptide(L)'
;EADELVRKNQEQNVSDAMAALPALATGLDVNVGFRHPLDFEFTPQLAIFDLLDVTLCHAWVIDPDDAQARAAVGGRSYNQLMERMIELITAATTSGRSDASAMDATTERLVIEDFLARSASQLTPHGLRAARDRVKENELVVFFRNNHFSTVFKKDGALYLLVTDQGYLNESDVVWEALAPAD
;
A
#
# COMPACT_ATOMS: atom_id res chain seq x y z
N GLU A 1 34.33 -14.06 2.11
CA GLU A 1 33.85 -12.69 1.84
C GLU A 1 32.36 -12.66 1.51
N ALA A 2 31.87 -13.30 0.45
CA ALA A 2 30.43 -13.33 0.12
C ALA A 2 29.56 -13.95 1.23
N ASP A 3 29.94 -15.12 1.76
CA ASP A 3 29.19 -15.79 2.83
C ASP A 3 29.15 -14.98 4.14
N GLU A 4 30.20 -14.21 4.41
CA GLU A 4 30.29 -13.37 5.59
C GLU A 4 29.40 -12.13 5.46
N LEU A 5 29.32 -11.55 4.26
CA LEU A 5 28.40 -10.46 3.95
C LEU A 5 26.94 -10.92 4.04
N VAL A 6 26.63 -12.11 3.52
CA VAL A 6 25.30 -12.73 3.62
C VAL A 6 24.93 -12.96 5.08
N ARG A 7 25.82 -13.55 5.88
CA ARG A 7 25.59 -13.75 7.32
C ARG A 7 25.34 -12.42 8.04
N LYS A 8 26.14 -11.40 7.76
CA LYS A 8 25.98 -10.07 8.38
C LYS A 8 24.65 -9.42 8.00
N ASN A 9 24.20 -9.58 6.76
CA ASN A 9 22.90 -9.09 6.32
C ASN A 9 21.74 -9.82 7.03
N GLN A 10 21.85 -11.15 7.18
CA GLN A 10 20.87 -11.95 7.93
C GLN A 10 20.80 -11.54 9.41
N GLU A 11 21.95 -11.34 10.05
CA GLU A 11 22.01 -10.87 11.45
C GLU A 11 21.37 -9.49 11.63
N GLN A 12 21.59 -8.58 10.68
CA GLN A 12 20.95 -7.27 10.69
C GLN A 12 19.43 -7.38 10.54
N ASN A 13 18.96 -8.15 9.55
CA ASN A 13 17.52 -8.36 9.33
C ASN A 13 16.82 -8.96 10.56
N VAL A 14 17.45 -9.92 11.24
CA VAL A 14 16.92 -10.50 12.48
C VAL A 14 16.87 -9.46 13.60
N SER A 15 17.92 -8.66 13.75
CA SER A 15 17.96 -7.58 14.74
C SER A 15 16.85 -6.54 14.50
N ASP A 16 16.68 -6.13 13.24
CA ASP A 16 15.66 -5.14 12.84
C ASP A 16 14.25 -5.68 13.06
N ALA A 17 14.00 -6.94 12.68
CA ALA A 17 12.74 -7.63 12.92
C ALA A 17 12.41 -7.74 14.42
N MET A 18 13.38 -8.11 15.26
CA MET A 18 13.20 -8.18 16.71
C MET A 18 12.90 -6.81 17.32
N ALA A 19 13.51 -5.74 16.81
CA ALA A 19 13.24 -4.37 17.24
C ALA A 19 11.83 -3.90 16.83
N ALA A 20 11.26 -4.47 15.76
CA ALA A 20 9.93 -4.13 15.26
C ALA A 20 8.77 -4.83 15.99
N LEU A 21 9.02 -5.97 16.66
CA LEU A 21 7.98 -6.77 17.33
C LEU A 21 7.05 -5.96 18.25
N PRO A 22 7.55 -5.04 19.11
CA PRO A 22 6.65 -4.23 19.94
C PRO A 22 5.72 -3.35 19.12
N ALA A 23 6.19 -2.83 17.98
CA ALA A 23 5.42 -1.95 17.12
C ALA A 23 4.25 -2.68 16.43
N LEU A 24 4.37 -4.00 16.19
CA LEU A 24 3.25 -4.80 15.66
C LEU A 24 2.00 -4.76 16.54
N ALA A 25 2.16 -4.56 17.86
CA ALA A 25 1.05 -4.44 18.79
C ALA A 25 0.44 -3.03 18.85
N THR A 26 1.20 -2.00 18.49
CA THR A 26 0.79 -0.59 18.64
C THR A 26 0.52 0.13 17.31
N GLY A 27 0.91 -0.47 16.19
CA GLY A 27 0.80 0.09 14.86
C GLY A 27 2.14 0.08 14.13
N LEU A 28 2.11 -0.39 12.89
CA LEU A 28 3.25 -0.42 11.99
C LEU A 28 3.15 0.75 11.01
N ASP A 29 4.22 1.55 10.89
CA ASP A 29 4.26 2.60 9.88
C ASP A 29 4.62 2.01 8.52
N VAL A 30 3.80 2.32 7.52
CA VAL A 30 3.96 1.81 6.15
C VAL A 30 3.73 2.94 5.16
N ASN A 31 4.57 2.96 4.14
CA ASN A 31 4.46 3.93 3.06
C ASN A 31 4.34 3.17 1.74
N VAL A 32 3.15 3.20 1.14
CA VAL A 32 2.86 2.49 -0.12
C VAL A 32 3.35 3.29 -1.32
N GLY A 33 3.77 2.59 -2.37
CA GLY A 33 3.81 3.07 -3.74
C GLY A 33 2.56 2.65 -4.49
N PHE A 34 2.29 3.26 -5.65
CA PHE A 34 1.01 3.09 -6.34
C PHE A 34 1.09 2.26 -7.63
N ARG A 35 2.20 1.56 -7.88
CA ARG A 35 2.44 0.86 -9.16
C ARG A 35 2.14 -0.63 -9.12
N HIS A 36 2.22 -1.24 -7.94
CA HIS A 36 2.13 -2.69 -7.81
C HIS A 36 1.61 -3.06 -6.41
N PRO A 37 0.87 -4.17 -6.23
CA PRO A 37 0.37 -4.62 -4.94
C PRO A 37 1.41 -4.88 -3.83
N LEU A 38 2.71 -4.82 -4.14
CA LEU A 38 3.80 -5.05 -3.20
C LEU A 38 4.71 -3.81 -3.06
N ASP A 39 4.30 -2.68 -3.66
CA ASP A 39 5.12 -1.48 -3.69
C ASP A 39 5.01 -0.83 -2.31
N PHE A 40 5.96 -1.14 -1.43
CA PHE A 40 6.14 -0.48 -0.14
C PHE A 40 7.54 0.11 -0.09
N GLU A 41 7.68 1.29 0.48
CA GLU A 41 8.98 1.79 0.87
C GLU A 41 9.55 0.89 1.96
N PHE A 42 10.80 0.45 1.77
CA PHE A 42 11.47 -0.39 2.76
C PHE A 42 11.65 0.38 4.06
N THR A 43 11.14 -0.18 5.14
CA THR A 43 11.46 0.23 6.51
C THR A 43 11.96 -0.98 7.29
N PRO A 44 12.85 -0.79 8.30
CA PRO A 44 13.32 -1.90 9.12
C PRO A 44 12.18 -2.72 9.73
N GLN A 45 11.04 -2.08 10.00
CA GLN A 45 9.88 -2.73 10.59
C GLN A 45 9.16 -3.68 9.63
N LEU A 46 9.29 -3.50 8.31
CA LEU A 46 8.77 -4.43 7.31
C LEU A 46 9.62 -5.70 7.17
N ALA A 47 10.88 -5.69 7.66
CA ALA A 47 11.77 -6.85 7.57
C ALA A 47 11.22 -8.09 8.31
N ILE A 48 10.31 -7.90 9.26
CA ILE A 48 9.63 -9.01 9.94
C ILE A 48 8.80 -9.88 8.99
N PHE A 49 8.19 -9.30 7.95
CA PHE A 49 7.41 -10.04 6.97
C PHE A 49 8.30 -10.95 6.12
N ASP A 50 9.45 -10.43 5.67
CA ASP A 50 10.44 -11.21 4.94
C ASP A 50 11.04 -12.32 5.82
N LEU A 51 11.32 -12.04 7.11
CA LEU A 51 11.86 -13.03 8.04
C LEU A 51 10.87 -14.18 8.29
N LEU A 52 9.57 -13.90 8.30
CA LEU A 52 8.51 -14.88 8.51
C LEU A 52 8.05 -15.57 7.21
N ASP A 53 8.61 -15.20 6.05
CA ASP A 53 8.16 -15.62 4.73
C ASP A 53 6.66 -15.35 4.50
N VAL A 54 6.21 -14.19 4.97
CA VAL A 54 4.82 -13.71 4.83
C VAL A 54 4.81 -12.55 3.85
N THR A 55 4.06 -12.67 2.77
CA THR A 55 3.92 -11.56 1.81
C THR A 55 3.05 -10.45 2.42
N LEU A 56 3.55 -9.21 2.45
CA LEU A 56 2.75 -8.00 2.67
C LEU A 56 2.28 -7.45 1.32
N CYS A 57 0.99 -7.15 1.20
CA CYS A 57 0.41 -6.59 -0.02
C CYS A 57 -0.66 -5.52 0.26
N HIS A 58 -1.00 -4.75 -0.76
CA HIS A 58 -2.08 -3.76 -0.76
C HIS A 58 -2.74 -3.71 -2.15
N ALA A 59 -3.83 -2.96 -2.30
CA ALA A 59 -4.54 -2.81 -3.59
C ALA A 59 -4.82 -1.34 -3.96
N TRP A 60 -4.01 -0.44 -3.41
CA TRP A 60 -4.03 0.98 -3.77
C TRP A 60 -3.10 1.23 -4.95
N VAL A 61 -3.52 0.80 -6.14
CA VAL A 61 -2.68 0.77 -7.35
C VAL A 61 -3.36 1.55 -8.47
N ILE A 62 -2.61 2.41 -9.17
CA ILE A 62 -3.14 3.19 -10.28
C ILE A 62 -3.43 2.26 -11.47
N ASP A 63 -4.50 2.55 -12.19
CA ASP A 63 -4.78 1.87 -13.46
C ASP A 63 -3.76 2.31 -14.52
N PRO A 64 -2.99 1.41 -15.16
CA PRO A 64 -2.02 1.76 -16.19
C PRO A 64 -2.65 2.48 -17.39
N ASP A 65 -3.95 2.31 -17.64
CA ASP A 65 -4.68 2.99 -18.70
C ASP A 65 -4.97 4.47 -18.37
N ASP A 66 -4.92 4.86 -17.09
CA ASP A 66 -5.00 6.25 -16.65
C ASP A 66 -3.61 6.91 -16.75
N ALA A 67 -3.26 7.32 -17.97
CA ALA A 67 -1.96 7.90 -18.26
C ALA A 67 -1.65 9.18 -17.46
N GLN A 68 -2.68 9.99 -17.14
CA GLN A 68 -2.52 11.22 -16.36
C GLN A 68 -2.20 10.89 -14.90
N ALA A 69 -3.00 10.05 -14.24
CA ALA A 69 -2.72 9.64 -12.87
C ALA A 69 -1.40 8.88 -12.78
N ARG A 70 -1.09 8.02 -13.74
CA ARG A 70 0.20 7.29 -13.77
C ARG A 70 1.39 8.25 -13.83
N ALA A 71 1.31 9.31 -14.64
CA ALA A 71 2.36 10.32 -14.72
C ALA A 71 2.47 11.16 -13.44
N ALA A 72 1.34 11.56 -12.85
CA ALA A 72 1.29 12.43 -11.67
C ALA A 72 1.47 11.69 -10.33
N VAL A 73 1.24 10.37 -10.27
CA VAL A 73 1.22 9.63 -9.00
C VAL A 73 2.19 8.45 -9.01
N GLY A 74 2.30 7.74 -10.14
CA GLY A 74 2.94 6.41 -10.17
C GLY A 74 4.41 6.36 -9.75
N GLY A 75 5.17 7.44 -9.92
CA GLY A 75 6.58 7.48 -9.52
C GLY A 75 6.83 7.73 -8.04
N ARG A 76 5.79 7.92 -7.21
CA ARG A 76 5.88 8.44 -5.84
C ARG A 76 5.33 7.43 -4.84
N SER A 77 5.90 7.41 -3.63
CA SER A 77 5.24 6.84 -2.46
C SER A 77 4.15 7.79 -1.94
N TYR A 78 3.28 7.32 -1.04
CA TYR A 78 2.25 8.15 -0.44
C TYR A 78 2.83 9.41 0.22
N ASN A 79 3.90 9.29 1.01
CA ASN A 79 4.54 10.46 1.63
C ASN A 79 5.09 11.44 0.59
N GLN A 80 5.79 10.95 -0.44
CA GLN A 80 6.30 11.80 -1.53
C GLN A 80 5.18 12.47 -2.33
N LEU A 81 4.04 11.79 -2.48
CA LEU A 81 2.85 12.34 -3.14
C LEU A 81 2.24 13.48 -2.31
N MET A 82 2.16 13.31 -0.99
CA MET A 82 1.67 14.32 -0.08
C MET A 82 2.60 15.54 0.01
N GLU A 83 3.91 15.33 0.04
CA GLU A 83 4.91 16.39 -0.06
C GLU A 83 4.74 17.18 -1.37
N ARG A 84 4.62 16.48 -2.51
CA ARG A 84 4.36 17.11 -3.81
C ARG A 84 3.06 17.90 -3.83
N MET A 85 2.00 17.39 -3.20
CA MET A 85 0.72 18.11 -3.09
C MET A 85 0.89 19.44 -2.35
N ILE A 86 1.63 19.45 -1.24
CA ILE A 86 1.89 20.66 -0.44
C ILE A 86 2.70 21.67 -1.26
N GLU A 87 3.70 21.23 -2.02
CA GLU A 87 4.46 22.09 -2.95
C GLU A 87 3.54 22.78 -3.96
N LEU A 88 2.65 22.02 -4.61
CA LEU A 88 1.72 22.52 -5.62
C LEU A 88 0.73 23.54 -5.03
N ILE A 89 0.20 23.28 -3.83
CA ILE A 89 -0.69 24.21 -3.11
C ILE A 89 0.05 25.49 -2.73
N THR A 90 1.27 25.37 -2.21
CA THR A 90 2.10 26.51 -1.79
C THR A 90 2.46 27.39 -3.00
N ALA A 91 2.81 26.78 -4.13
CA ALA A 91 3.07 27.50 -5.36
C ALA A 91 1.83 28.27 -5.86
N ALA A 92 0.64 27.66 -5.82
CA ALA A 92 -0.61 28.30 -6.26
C ALA A 92 -1.01 29.51 -5.40
N THR A 93 -0.73 29.48 -4.09
CA THR A 93 -1.06 30.57 -3.16
C THR A 93 -0.08 31.75 -3.22
N THR A 94 1.18 31.47 -3.56
CA THR A 94 2.25 32.48 -3.61
C THR A 94 2.44 33.09 -5.00
N SER A 95 2.00 32.41 -6.05
CA SER A 95 2.25 32.79 -7.45
C SER A 95 0.99 33.32 -8.12
N GLY A 96 0.86 34.65 -8.23
CA GLY A 96 -0.15 35.30 -9.10
C GLY A 96 0.21 35.28 -10.59
N ARG A 97 1.02 34.32 -11.07
CA ARG A 97 1.58 34.31 -12.43
C ARG A 97 0.92 33.20 -13.26
N SER A 98 0.31 33.62 -14.37
CA SER A 98 -0.29 32.74 -15.38
C SER A 98 0.70 32.51 -16.53
N ASP A 99 1.65 31.60 -16.35
CA ASP A 99 2.45 31.05 -17.44
C ASP A 99 2.13 29.56 -17.66
N ALA A 100 2.70 28.95 -18.71
CA ALA A 100 2.41 27.55 -19.06
C ALA A 100 2.83 26.56 -17.96
N SER A 101 3.90 26.86 -17.22
CA SER A 101 4.35 26.05 -16.08
C SER A 101 3.32 26.05 -14.94
N ALA A 102 2.62 27.17 -14.72
CA ALA A 102 1.54 27.23 -13.74
C ALA A 102 0.31 26.40 -14.14
N MET A 103 0.01 26.29 -15.44
CA MET A 103 -1.07 25.42 -15.94
C MET A 103 -0.75 23.93 -15.76
N ASP A 104 0.48 23.52 -16.04
CA ASP A 104 0.92 22.13 -15.85
C ASP A 104 0.87 21.72 -14.36
N ALA A 105 1.37 22.58 -13.47
CA ALA A 105 1.31 22.37 -12.02
C ALA A 105 -0.15 22.29 -11.50
N THR A 106 -1.03 23.15 -12.01
CA THR A 106 -2.45 23.12 -11.66
C THR A 106 -3.10 21.81 -12.11
N THR A 107 -2.76 21.35 -13.32
CA THR A 107 -3.27 20.08 -13.86
C THR A 107 -2.76 18.89 -13.04
N GLU A 108 -1.46 18.84 -12.74
CA GLU A 108 -0.86 17.80 -11.88
C GLU A 108 -1.59 17.73 -10.52
N ARG A 109 -1.81 18.89 -9.87
CA ARG A 109 -2.53 18.96 -8.59
C ARG A 109 -3.93 18.36 -8.69
N LEU A 110 -4.72 18.77 -9.68
CA LEU A 110 -6.09 18.29 -9.87
C LEU A 110 -6.14 16.78 -10.09
N VAL A 111 -5.19 16.22 -10.85
CA VAL A 111 -5.10 14.78 -11.09
C VAL A 111 -4.76 14.02 -9.81
N ILE A 112 -3.84 14.52 -9.00
CA ILE A 112 -3.49 13.88 -7.72
C ILE A 112 -4.69 13.95 -6.75
N GLU A 113 -5.35 15.11 -6.64
CA GLU A 113 -6.55 15.29 -5.80
C GLU A 113 -7.67 14.34 -6.21
N ASP A 114 -7.96 14.25 -7.51
CA ASP A 114 -8.96 13.33 -8.05
C ASP A 114 -8.63 11.88 -7.72
N PHE A 115 -7.38 11.45 -7.94
CA PHE A 115 -6.94 10.10 -7.62
C PHE A 115 -7.13 9.78 -6.13
N LEU A 116 -6.66 10.64 -5.23
CA LEU A 116 -6.80 10.44 -3.79
C LEU A 116 -8.27 10.42 -3.34
N ALA A 117 -9.10 11.29 -3.91
CA ALA A 117 -10.52 11.35 -3.59
C ALA A 117 -11.26 10.08 -4.05
N ARG A 118 -11.09 9.67 -5.31
CA ARG A 118 -11.77 8.49 -5.87
C ARG A 118 -11.26 7.15 -5.34
N SER A 119 -10.11 7.15 -4.66
CA SER A 119 -9.48 5.97 -4.07
C SER A 119 -9.27 6.09 -2.56
N ALA A 120 -10.04 6.94 -1.88
CA ALA A 120 -9.94 7.20 -0.44
C ALA A 120 -10.08 5.94 0.43
N SER A 121 -10.70 4.87 -0.09
CA SER A 121 -10.81 3.56 0.58
C SER A 121 -9.54 2.69 0.47
N GLN A 122 -8.47 3.24 -0.11
CA GLN A 122 -7.18 2.59 -0.36
C GLN A 122 -7.30 1.28 -1.16
N LEU A 123 -8.35 1.18 -1.96
CA LEU A 123 -8.66 0.04 -2.82
C LEU A 123 -9.14 0.58 -4.16
N THR A 124 -8.50 0.11 -5.23
CA THR A 124 -8.88 0.47 -6.60
C THR A 124 -9.36 -0.77 -7.35
N PRO A 125 -10.24 -0.64 -8.35
CA PRO A 125 -10.65 -1.77 -9.18
C PRO A 125 -9.46 -2.46 -9.86
N HIS A 126 -8.50 -1.68 -10.36
CA HIS A 126 -7.27 -2.20 -10.94
C HIS A 126 -6.42 -2.92 -9.90
N GLY A 127 -6.15 -2.28 -8.75
CA GLY A 127 -5.35 -2.85 -7.68
C GLY A 127 -5.94 -4.14 -7.11
N LEU A 128 -7.27 -4.28 -7.04
CA LEU A 128 -7.89 -5.54 -6.63
C LEU A 128 -7.61 -6.68 -7.63
N ARG A 129 -7.68 -6.40 -8.94
CA ARG A 129 -7.31 -7.37 -9.97
C ARG A 129 -5.82 -7.71 -9.89
N ALA A 130 -4.96 -6.70 -9.80
CA ALA A 130 -3.52 -6.89 -9.67
C ALA A 130 -3.16 -7.70 -8.41
N ALA A 131 -3.82 -7.46 -7.28
CA ALA A 131 -3.63 -8.23 -6.05
C ALA A 131 -4.07 -9.69 -6.22
N ARG A 132 -5.23 -9.93 -6.86
CA ARG A 132 -5.66 -11.30 -7.21
C ARG A 132 -4.66 -12.01 -8.10
N ASP A 133 -4.06 -11.32 -9.07
CA ASP A 133 -3.05 -11.92 -9.96
C ASP A 133 -1.73 -12.18 -9.22
N ARG A 134 -1.35 -11.28 -8.30
CA ARG A 134 -0.11 -11.41 -7.53
C ARG A 134 -0.17 -12.49 -6.47
N VAL A 135 -1.26 -12.60 -5.72
CA VAL A 135 -1.41 -13.59 -4.64
C VAL A 135 -1.62 -14.98 -5.25
N LYS A 136 -0.85 -15.96 -4.80
CA LYS A 136 -0.93 -17.34 -5.29
C LYS A 136 -2.16 -18.02 -4.70
N GLU A 137 -2.68 -19.00 -5.44
CA GLU A 137 -3.82 -19.79 -4.99
C GLU A 137 -3.48 -20.57 -3.71
N ASN A 138 -4.34 -20.51 -2.69
CA ASN A 138 -4.13 -21.02 -1.34
C ASN A 138 -2.94 -20.39 -0.57
N GLU A 139 -2.51 -19.17 -0.92
CA GLU A 139 -1.52 -18.40 -0.17
C GLU A 139 -2.17 -17.56 0.93
N LEU A 140 -1.51 -17.48 2.08
CA LEU A 140 -1.83 -16.52 3.15
C LEU A 140 -0.90 -15.32 3.02
N VAL A 141 -1.49 -14.12 3.04
CA VAL A 141 -0.76 -12.85 2.96
C VAL A 141 -1.29 -11.88 4.01
N VAL A 142 -0.46 -10.90 4.37
CA VAL A 142 -0.92 -9.73 5.13
C VAL A 142 -1.33 -8.67 4.12
N PHE A 143 -2.51 -8.09 4.31
CA PHE A 143 -3.10 -7.10 3.42
C PHE A 143 -3.29 -5.77 4.15
N PHE A 144 -2.72 -4.71 3.62
CA PHE A 144 -2.85 -3.36 4.16
C PHE A 144 -3.94 -2.57 3.41
N ARG A 145 -4.90 -2.03 4.18
CA ARG A 145 -5.95 -1.13 3.68
C ARG A 145 -6.53 -0.30 4.82
N ASN A 146 -6.76 0.99 4.58
CA ASN A 146 -7.38 1.93 5.52
C ASN A 146 -6.70 1.93 6.90
N ASN A 147 -5.36 1.97 6.92
CA ASN A 147 -4.55 1.93 8.15
C ASN A 147 -4.77 0.66 8.99
N HIS A 148 -5.25 -0.42 8.38
CA HIS A 148 -5.48 -1.70 9.01
C HIS A 148 -4.76 -2.81 8.26
N PHE A 149 -4.29 -3.81 9.01
CA PHE A 149 -3.68 -5.03 8.48
C PHE A 149 -4.63 -6.20 8.69
N SER A 150 -4.93 -6.92 7.61
CA SER A 150 -5.78 -8.10 7.65
C SER A 150 -5.05 -9.32 7.13
N THR A 151 -5.38 -10.50 7.66
CA THR A 151 -4.96 -11.76 7.05
C THR A 151 -5.85 -12.02 5.84
N VAL A 152 -5.25 -12.23 4.67
CA VAL A 152 -5.96 -12.56 3.44
C VAL A 152 -5.56 -13.93 2.93
N PHE A 153 -6.55 -14.70 2.48
CA PHE A 153 -6.38 -15.98 1.82
C PHE A 153 -6.98 -15.95 0.42
N LYS A 154 -6.31 -16.57 -0.55
CA LYS A 154 -6.84 -16.73 -1.90
C LYS A 154 -7.47 -18.10 -2.10
N LYS A 155 -8.73 -18.12 -2.53
CA LYS A 155 -9.46 -19.34 -2.90
C LYS A 155 -10.30 -19.13 -4.16
N ASP A 156 -10.20 -20.05 -5.11
CA ASP A 156 -10.92 -20.06 -6.39
C ASP A 156 -10.82 -18.72 -7.14
N GLY A 157 -9.62 -18.11 -7.10
CA GLY A 157 -9.35 -16.81 -7.73
C GLY A 157 -9.86 -15.58 -6.96
N ALA A 158 -10.61 -15.76 -5.87
CA ALA A 158 -11.09 -14.68 -5.01
C ALA A 158 -10.19 -14.50 -3.77
N LEU A 159 -10.14 -13.27 -3.26
CA LEU A 159 -9.44 -12.93 -2.02
C LEU A 159 -10.46 -12.85 -0.89
N TYR A 160 -10.09 -13.40 0.26
CA TYR A 160 -10.92 -13.41 1.46
C TYR A 160 -10.13 -12.86 2.64
N LEU A 161 -10.76 -11.97 3.42
CA LEU A 161 -10.24 -11.40 4.65
C LEU A 161 -10.68 -12.27 5.83
N LEU A 162 -9.77 -12.59 6.74
CA LEU A 162 -10.10 -13.25 8.00
C LEU A 162 -10.90 -12.28 8.87
N VAL A 163 -12.07 -12.69 9.32
CA VAL A 163 -12.90 -11.91 10.24
C VAL A 163 -12.29 -11.98 11.64
N THR A 164 -11.87 -10.82 12.16
CA THR A 164 -11.24 -10.70 13.49
C THR A 164 -12.01 -9.80 14.45
N ASP A 165 -13.11 -9.19 13.99
CA ASP A 165 -13.94 -8.32 14.82
C ASP A 165 -14.65 -9.10 15.92
N GLN A 166 -14.60 -8.57 17.15
CA GLN A 166 -15.14 -9.22 18.33
C GLN A 166 -16.68 -9.41 18.27
N GLY A 167 -17.38 -8.63 17.45
CA GLY A 167 -18.82 -8.78 17.22
C GLY A 167 -19.22 -10.15 16.67
N TYR A 168 -18.31 -10.84 15.96
CA TYR A 168 -18.52 -12.17 15.40
C TYR A 168 -18.01 -13.31 16.30
N LEU A 169 -17.60 -13.02 17.53
CA LEU A 169 -17.00 -14.02 18.43
C LEU A 169 -17.85 -15.28 18.62
N ASN A 170 -19.19 -15.16 18.57
CA ASN A 170 -20.12 -16.27 18.76
C ASN A 170 -20.69 -16.84 17.45
N GLU A 171 -20.30 -16.29 16.30
CA GLU A 171 -20.79 -16.67 14.98
C GLU A 171 -19.80 -17.64 14.32
N SER A 172 -19.82 -18.91 14.71
CA SER A 172 -18.82 -19.91 14.28
C SER A 172 -18.75 -20.14 12.77
N ASP A 173 -19.82 -19.80 12.05
CA ASP A 173 -19.93 -19.97 10.61
C ASP A 173 -19.36 -18.75 9.83
N VAL A 174 -18.96 -17.68 10.52
CA VAL A 174 -18.43 -16.45 9.93
C VAL A 174 -16.92 -16.36 10.17
N VAL A 175 -16.14 -16.89 9.23
CA VAL A 175 -14.66 -16.91 9.33
C VAL A 175 -14.00 -15.99 8.29
N TRP A 176 -14.55 -15.95 7.08
CA TRP A 176 -13.95 -15.27 5.94
C TRP A 176 -14.94 -14.31 5.28
N GLU A 177 -14.51 -13.09 5.02
CA GLU A 177 -15.25 -12.08 4.26
C GLU A 177 -14.63 -11.93 2.87
N ALA A 178 -15.43 -11.89 1.81
CA ALA A 178 -14.90 -11.69 0.46
C ALA A 178 -14.39 -10.26 0.27
N LEU A 179 -13.15 -10.10 -0.22
CA LEU A 179 -12.61 -8.80 -0.62
C LEU A 179 -13.20 -8.40 -1.99
N ALA A 180 -14.17 -7.50 -1.92
CA ALA A 180 -14.86 -6.92 -3.07
C ALA A 180 -14.55 -5.41 -3.21
N PRO A 181 -14.79 -4.82 -4.40
CA PRO A 181 -14.80 -3.37 -4.57
C PRO A 181 -15.75 -2.70 -3.55
N ALA A 182 -15.45 -1.48 -3.12
CA ALA A 182 -16.43 -0.69 -2.40
C ALA A 182 -17.61 -0.35 -3.35
N ASP A 183 -18.84 -0.50 -2.86
CA ASP A 183 -20.05 -0.02 -3.54
C ASP A 183 -20.05 1.51 -3.70
#